data_AF-A0A6T6HNT1-F1
#
_entry.id   AF-A0A6T6HNT1-F1
#
_cell.length_a   1.000
_cell.length_b   1.000
_cell.length_c   1.000
_cell.angle_alpha   90.00
_cell.angle_beta   90.00
_cell.angle_gamma   90.00
#
_symmetry.space_group_name_H-M   'P 1'
#
loop_
_entity.id
_entity.type
_entity.pdbx_description
1 polymer ?
#
loop_
_entity_poly.entity_id
_entity_poly.type
_entity_poly.pdbx_seq_one_letter_code
_entity_poly.pdbx_strand_id
1 'polypeptide(L)'
;MMAASSESADEAPTTAAFNGGKMEHIFKFGDGEAQNDYQYIDEFHSDEAKRALEEGSLYFKIDGANGMIKMEDDEQDGRLIGLQRLDTKGKPMPNGCLELPPGQNPDTYSMHSYFYDPITLNVQGKKAIKRNKAMLQIIENHAEHIRSKMRESGTDFVSIEWVGAKFNKTPNVPEDVAIAIHSEQVCSDAMERTYGGMREYLLEAEQPSEGLIIFHVGKYWKLRSECFDRKCSFITNKAAARPPVFLAPIDQS
;
A
#
# COMPACT_ATOMS: atom_id res chain seq x y z
N MET A 1 38.71 36.67 -7.89
CA MET A 1 38.70 35.49 -6.99
C MET A 1 37.25 35.08 -6.83
N MET A 2 36.92 33.88 -7.28
CA MET A 2 35.54 33.39 -7.40
C MET A 2 34.96 33.10 -6.02
N ALA A 3 33.76 33.62 -5.77
CA ALA A 3 32.94 33.22 -4.64
C ALA A 3 32.41 31.81 -4.91
N ALA A 4 32.68 30.90 -3.98
CA ALA A 4 32.11 29.55 -4.00
C ALA A 4 30.58 29.69 -3.83
N SER A 5 29.85 29.29 -4.88
CA SER A 5 28.42 29.06 -4.80
C SER A 5 28.19 27.84 -3.92
N SER A 6 27.49 28.05 -2.81
CA SER A 6 26.91 26.98 -2.03
C SER A 6 25.90 26.24 -2.90
N GLU A 7 26.27 25.04 -3.33
CA GLU A 7 25.31 24.06 -3.83
C GLU A 7 24.34 23.79 -2.68
N SER A 8 23.10 24.24 -2.86
CA SER A 8 21.95 23.87 -2.07
C SER A 8 21.86 22.35 -2.08
N ALA A 9 21.98 21.73 -0.91
CA ALA A 9 21.63 20.34 -0.72
C ALA A 9 20.20 20.15 -1.23
N ASP A 10 20.07 19.27 -2.23
CA ASP A 10 18.84 18.90 -2.89
C ASP A 10 17.68 18.77 -1.90
N GLU A 11 16.64 19.55 -2.12
CA GLU A 11 15.34 19.33 -1.50
C GLU A 11 14.96 17.87 -1.78
N ALA A 12 14.78 17.09 -0.71
CA ALA A 12 14.28 15.73 -0.83
C ALA A 12 13.01 15.76 -1.69
N PRO A 13 12.91 14.90 -2.73
CA PRO A 13 11.77 14.94 -3.63
C PRO A 13 10.50 14.84 -2.79
N THR A 14 9.61 15.81 -2.99
CA THR A 14 8.22 15.79 -2.54
C THR A 14 7.72 14.37 -2.75
N THR A 15 7.45 13.66 -1.66
CA THR A 15 7.11 12.24 -1.68
C THR A 15 5.95 12.07 -2.66
N ALA A 16 6.25 11.49 -3.82
CA ALA A 16 5.30 11.31 -4.89
C ALA A 16 4.17 10.42 -4.38
N ALA A 17 3.04 11.04 -4.05
CA ALA A 17 1.99 10.40 -3.29
C ALA A 17 1.44 9.21 -4.08
N PHE A 18 1.55 8.02 -3.50
CA PHE A 18 0.90 6.84 -4.01
C PHE A 18 -0.62 7.11 -3.98
N ASN A 19 -1.25 7.17 -5.14
CA ASN A 19 -2.65 7.60 -5.29
C ASN A 19 -3.65 6.44 -5.29
N GLY A 20 -3.20 5.21 -5.06
CA GLY A 20 -4.06 4.02 -5.14
C GLY A 20 -4.32 3.50 -6.55
N GLY A 21 -3.70 4.06 -7.60
CA GLY A 21 -3.82 3.53 -8.96
C GLY A 21 -3.24 2.12 -9.12
N LYS A 22 -3.25 1.61 -10.36
CA LYS A 22 -2.69 0.28 -10.68
C LYS A 22 -1.17 0.29 -10.58
N MET A 23 -0.61 -0.66 -9.83
CA MET A 23 0.82 -0.99 -9.93
C MET A 23 1.05 -2.09 -10.97
N GLU A 24 2.10 -1.93 -11.77
CA GLU A 24 2.63 -2.96 -12.66
C GLU A 24 3.53 -3.93 -11.90
N HIS A 25 3.83 -5.07 -12.52
CA HIS A 25 4.71 -6.08 -11.94
C HIS A 25 6.14 -5.91 -12.41
N ILE A 26 7.11 -6.20 -11.54
CA ILE A 26 8.53 -6.16 -11.93
C ILE A 26 8.85 -7.25 -12.95
N PHE A 27 8.36 -8.46 -12.69
CA PHE A 27 8.55 -9.62 -13.57
C PHE A 27 7.29 -9.89 -14.39
N LYS A 28 7.48 -10.45 -15.59
CA LYS A 28 6.38 -10.93 -16.44
C LYS A 28 5.68 -12.12 -15.80
N PHE A 29 4.43 -12.32 -16.19
CA PHE A 29 3.70 -13.55 -15.90
C PHE A 29 3.84 -14.55 -17.04
N GLY A 30 4.11 -15.79 -16.70
CA GLY A 30 3.89 -16.94 -17.58
C GLY A 30 2.49 -17.52 -17.39
N ASP A 31 1.97 -18.18 -18.42
CA ASP A 31 0.77 -19.00 -18.31
C ASP A 31 1.09 -20.24 -17.47
N GLY A 32 0.38 -20.41 -16.34
CA GLY A 32 0.47 -21.64 -15.55
C GLY A 32 -0.24 -22.80 -16.24
N GLU A 33 0.13 -24.04 -15.90
CA GLU A 33 -0.50 -25.26 -16.44
C GLU A 33 -2.01 -25.39 -16.11
N ALA A 34 -2.53 -24.54 -15.22
CA ALA A 34 -3.94 -24.44 -14.86
C ALA A 34 -4.47 -23.03 -15.16
N GLN A 35 -5.77 -22.95 -15.47
CA GLN A 35 -6.40 -21.82 -16.17
C GLN A 35 -6.53 -20.49 -15.38
N ASN A 36 -5.93 -20.34 -14.19
CA ASN A 36 -6.09 -19.15 -13.33
C ASN A 36 -4.83 -18.79 -12.55
N ASP A 37 -3.66 -19.15 -13.07
CA ASP A 37 -2.62 -19.67 -12.20
C ASP A 37 -1.25 -19.13 -12.60
N TYR A 38 -1.18 -17.80 -12.75
CA TYR A 38 -0.01 -17.05 -13.22
C TYR A 38 1.16 -17.10 -12.23
N GLN A 39 2.37 -17.30 -12.77
CA GLN A 39 3.63 -17.28 -12.02
C GLN A 39 4.60 -16.28 -12.63
N TYR A 40 5.53 -15.76 -11.82
CA TYR A 40 6.62 -14.96 -12.37
C TYR A 40 7.57 -15.85 -13.14
N ILE A 41 7.83 -15.47 -14.39
CA ILE A 41 8.95 -16.00 -15.14
C ILE A 41 10.20 -15.14 -14.88
N ASP A 42 11.38 -15.71 -15.12
CA ASP A 42 12.67 -15.02 -14.99
C ASP A 42 12.89 -14.04 -16.17
N GLU A 43 11.93 -13.16 -16.38
CA GLU A 43 11.95 -12.07 -17.35
C GLU A 43 11.32 -10.83 -16.73
N PHE A 44 11.99 -9.69 -16.87
CA PHE A 44 11.45 -8.39 -16.46
C PHE A 44 10.29 -7.96 -17.35
N HIS A 45 9.29 -7.28 -16.77
CA HIS A 45 8.16 -6.72 -17.51
C HIS A 45 8.62 -5.69 -18.54
N SER A 46 9.63 -4.90 -18.20
CA SER A 46 10.28 -3.91 -19.07
C SER A 46 11.68 -3.57 -18.56
N ASP A 47 12.47 -2.85 -19.36
CA ASP A 47 13.76 -2.30 -18.91
C ASP A 47 13.61 -1.32 -17.74
N GLU A 48 12.48 -0.60 -17.69
CA GLU A 48 12.13 0.27 -16.58
C GLU A 48 11.88 -0.54 -15.30
N ALA A 49 11.20 -1.67 -15.39
CA ALA A 49 10.98 -2.58 -14.27
C ALA A 49 12.29 -3.13 -13.71
N LYS A 50 13.24 -3.45 -14.59
CA LYS A 50 14.59 -3.87 -14.20
C LYS A 50 15.32 -2.78 -13.43
N ARG A 51 15.39 -1.56 -13.97
CA ARG A 51 16.01 -0.42 -13.27
C ARG A 51 15.32 -0.13 -11.94
N ALA A 52 13.99 -0.22 -11.90
CA ALA A 52 13.24 -0.05 -10.66
C ALA A 52 13.67 -1.06 -9.61
N LEU A 53 13.84 -2.34 -9.97
CA LEU A 53 14.37 -3.33 -9.04
C LEU A 53 15.78 -2.96 -8.56
N GLU A 54 16.69 -2.63 -9.47
CA GLU A 54 18.10 -2.36 -9.17
C GLU A 54 18.31 -1.10 -8.31
N GLU A 55 17.51 -0.05 -8.54
CA GLU A 55 17.76 1.30 -8.01
C GLU A 55 16.66 1.83 -7.08
N GLY A 56 15.46 1.24 -7.10
CA GLY A 56 14.28 1.79 -6.46
C GLY A 56 14.26 1.68 -4.93
N SER A 57 13.41 2.49 -4.31
CA SER A 57 13.10 2.39 -2.89
C SER A 57 12.14 1.22 -2.65
N LEU A 58 12.44 0.40 -1.65
CA LEU A 58 11.68 -0.81 -1.32
C LEU A 58 10.71 -0.54 -0.17
N TYR A 59 9.51 -1.09 -0.31
CA TYR A 59 8.48 -1.09 0.73
C TYR A 59 7.89 -2.49 0.85
N PHE A 60 7.53 -2.88 2.07
CA PHE A 60 6.77 -4.10 2.31
C PHE A 60 5.39 -3.98 1.68
N LYS A 61 4.93 -5.04 1.03
CA LYS A 61 3.53 -5.13 0.58
C LYS A 61 2.73 -5.89 1.62
N ILE A 62 1.82 -5.20 2.31
CA ILE A 62 0.87 -5.86 3.22
C ILE A 62 -0.35 -6.37 2.43
N ASP A 63 -0.90 -7.52 2.84
CA ASP A 63 -2.18 -8.03 2.32
C ASP A 63 -3.32 -7.20 2.93
N GLY A 64 -3.95 -6.41 2.07
CA GLY A 64 -4.93 -5.41 2.46
C GLY A 64 -5.71 -4.89 1.26
N ALA A 65 -6.77 -4.15 1.58
CA ALA A 65 -7.48 -3.37 0.59
C ALA A 65 -6.89 -1.96 0.55
N ASN A 66 -6.40 -1.58 -0.62
CA ASN A 66 -5.83 -0.25 -0.80
C ASN A 66 -6.83 0.85 -0.40
N GLY A 67 -6.36 1.86 0.32
CA GLY A 67 -7.19 2.89 0.89
C GLY A 67 -6.50 4.25 0.90
N MET A 68 -7.24 5.23 1.39
CA MET A 68 -6.76 6.58 1.61
C MET A 68 -7.48 7.18 2.81
N ILE A 69 -6.81 8.05 3.54
CA ILE A 69 -7.44 8.93 4.51
C ILE A 69 -7.21 10.35 4.00
N LYS A 70 -8.28 11.13 3.86
CA LYS A 70 -8.25 12.50 3.33
C LYS A 70 -8.78 13.47 4.38
N MET A 71 -8.26 14.69 4.40
CA MET A 71 -8.83 15.82 5.11
C MET A 71 -9.98 16.43 4.28
N GLU A 72 -11.15 16.65 4.89
CA GLU A 72 -12.21 17.46 4.27
C GLU A 72 -11.83 18.95 4.28
N ASP A 73 -12.06 19.62 3.15
CA ASP A 73 -11.55 20.97 2.85
C ASP A 73 -12.18 22.11 3.69
N ASP A 74 -13.25 21.84 4.46
CA ASP A 74 -14.14 22.85 5.06
C ASP A 74 -14.00 23.07 6.58
N GLU A 75 -13.03 22.45 7.28
CA GLU A 75 -12.87 22.62 8.74
C GLU A 75 -11.46 23.04 9.15
N GLN A 76 -11.34 24.02 10.06
CA GLN A 76 -10.06 24.53 10.58
C GLN A 76 -9.16 23.47 11.24
N ASP A 77 -9.74 22.34 11.66
CA ASP A 77 -9.04 21.16 12.17
C ASP A 77 -9.25 19.89 11.30
N GLY A 78 -9.84 20.07 10.11
CA GLY A 78 -9.99 19.10 9.04
C GLY A 78 -10.51 17.74 9.49
N ARG A 79 -11.81 17.48 9.34
CA ARG A 79 -12.35 16.14 9.55
C ARG A 79 -11.65 15.14 8.63
N LEU A 80 -11.13 14.06 9.21
CA LEU A 80 -10.55 12.96 8.45
C LEU A 80 -11.65 12.02 7.95
N ILE A 81 -11.62 11.69 6.67
CA ILE A 81 -12.48 10.69 6.05
C ILE A 81 -11.68 9.48 5.60
N GLY A 82 -12.20 8.29 5.88
CA GLY A 82 -11.63 7.03 5.42
C GLY A 82 -12.21 6.65 4.07
N LEU A 83 -11.36 6.21 3.15
CA LEU A 83 -11.72 5.83 1.79
C LEU A 83 -11.13 4.45 1.46
N GLN A 84 -11.89 3.59 0.79
CA GLN A 84 -11.40 2.32 0.24
C GLN A 84 -11.37 2.39 -1.28
N ARG A 85 -10.35 1.80 -1.90
CA ARG A 85 -10.27 1.75 -3.36
C ARG A 85 -11.34 0.81 -3.91
N LEU A 86 -12.11 1.31 -4.87
CA LEU A 86 -13.07 0.59 -5.67
C LEU A 86 -12.51 0.36 -7.07
N ASP A 87 -12.68 -0.86 -7.60
CA ASP A 87 -12.42 -1.20 -9.00
C ASP A 87 -13.78 -1.43 -9.69
N THR A 88 -14.17 -0.52 -10.58
CA THR A 88 -15.47 -0.59 -11.26
C THR A 88 -15.46 -1.51 -12.47
N LYS A 89 -14.31 -2.06 -12.85
CA LYS A 89 -14.13 -2.88 -14.05
C LYS A 89 -14.68 -2.18 -15.31
N GLY A 90 -14.37 -0.88 -15.42
CA GLY A 90 -14.68 -0.06 -16.60
C GLY A 90 -16.09 0.51 -16.61
N LYS A 91 -16.87 0.28 -15.54
CA LYS A 91 -18.16 0.96 -15.36
C LYS A 91 -17.95 2.41 -14.90
N PRO A 92 -18.89 3.32 -15.20
CA PRO A 92 -18.83 4.70 -14.71
C PRO A 92 -18.69 4.79 -13.19
N MET A 93 -18.11 5.88 -12.72
CA MET A 93 -17.96 6.16 -11.29
C MET A 93 -19.33 6.13 -10.60
N PRO A 94 -19.50 5.33 -9.53
CA PRO A 94 -20.73 5.35 -8.74
C PRO A 94 -20.92 6.69 -8.01
N ASN A 95 -22.18 7.06 -7.79
CA ASN A 95 -22.52 8.28 -7.04
C ASN A 95 -21.91 8.25 -5.64
N GLY A 96 -21.26 9.35 -5.24
CA GLY A 96 -20.63 9.50 -3.92
C GLY A 96 -19.22 8.93 -3.81
N CYS A 97 -18.70 8.25 -4.84
CA CYS A 97 -17.28 7.94 -4.94
C CYS A 97 -16.47 9.19 -5.35
N LEU A 98 -15.20 9.18 -5.00
CA LEU A 98 -14.21 10.19 -5.34
C LEU A 98 -13.24 9.64 -6.40
N GLU A 99 -12.74 10.53 -7.25
CA GLU A 99 -11.62 10.23 -8.12
C GLU A 99 -10.35 9.97 -7.28
N LEU A 100 -9.38 9.24 -7.85
CA LEU A 100 -8.07 9.15 -7.21
C LEU A 100 -7.43 10.53 -7.25
N PRO A 101 -6.67 10.92 -6.21
CA PRO A 101 -5.94 12.16 -6.27
C PRO A 101 -4.86 12.07 -7.36
N PRO A 102 -4.33 13.22 -7.81
CA PRO A 102 -3.14 13.24 -8.65
C PRO A 102 -2.03 12.38 -8.03
N GLY A 103 -1.41 11.54 -8.84
CA GLY A 103 -0.31 10.71 -8.40
C GLY A 103 0.24 9.82 -9.51
N GLN A 104 1.11 8.91 -9.09
CA GLN A 104 2.06 8.25 -9.99
C GLN A 104 1.52 6.99 -10.69
N ASN A 105 0.41 6.43 -10.22
CA ASN A 105 -0.18 5.25 -10.82
C ASN A 105 -1.41 5.61 -11.64
N PRO A 106 -1.63 4.93 -12.78
CA PRO A 106 -2.79 5.18 -13.61
C PRO A 106 -4.09 4.80 -12.88
N ASP A 107 -5.10 5.63 -13.08
CA ASP A 107 -6.49 5.44 -12.64
C ASP A 107 -7.25 4.40 -13.47
N THR A 108 -6.72 4.04 -14.64
CA THR A 108 -7.32 3.14 -15.60
C THR A 108 -6.29 2.16 -16.16
N TYR A 109 -6.65 0.87 -16.23
CA TYR A 109 -5.75 -0.16 -16.77
C TYR A 109 -6.54 -1.36 -17.29
N SER A 110 -6.36 -1.74 -18.57
CA SER A 110 -6.93 -2.96 -19.16
C SER A 110 -8.42 -3.18 -18.83
N MET A 111 -9.25 -2.17 -19.07
CA MET A 111 -10.70 -2.13 -18.77
C MET A 111 -11.07 -1.95 -17.29
N HIS A 112 -10.11 -1.75 -16.39
CA HIS A 112 -10.38 -1.38 -15.00
C HIS A 112 -10.32 0.14 -14.85
N SER A 113 -11.17 0.66 -13.97
CA SER A 113 -11.16 2.06 -13.54
C SER A 113 -11.23 2.07 -12.01
N TYR A 114 -10.35 2.84 -11.38
CA TYR A 114 -10.18 2.88 -9.95
C TYR A 114 -10.74 4.19 -9.39
N PHE A 115 -11.43 4.10 -8.26
CA PHE A 115 -12.01 5.23 -7.54
C PHE A 115 -11.88 4.99 -6.03
N TYR A 116 -12.24 5.99 -5.24
CA TYR A 116 -12.32 5.87 -3.79
C TYR A 116 -13.78 5.93 -3.32
N ASP A 117 -14.20 4.89 -2.61
CA ASP A 117 -15.51 4.80 -1.97
C ASP A 117 -15.41 5.19 -0.49
N PRO A 118 -16.21 6.14 -0.01
CA PRO A 118 -16.19 6.54 1.38
C PRO A 118 -16.60 5.44 2.35
N ILE A 119 -15.83 5.29 3.43
CA ILE A 119 -16.19 4.43 4.55
C ILE A 119 -17.26 5.14 5.39
N THR A 120 -18.50 4.66 5.30
CA THR A 120 -19.64 5.24 6.04
C THR A 120 -20.37 4.20 6.88
N LEU A 121 -21.18 4.66 7.85
CA LEU A 121 -22.08 3.78 8.61
C LEU A 121 -23.42 3.54 7.90
N ASN A 122 -23.71 4.27 6.81
CA ASN A 122 -24.92 4.13 6.02
C ASN A 122 -24.79 2.97 5.01
N VAL A 123 -24.50 1.78 5.53
CA VAL A 123 -24.32 0.56 4.75
C VAL A 123 -25.26 -0.53 5.23
N GLN A 124 -25.67 -1.42 4.32
CA GLN A 124 -26.54 -2.54 4.69
C GLN A 124 -25.74 -3.65 5.38
N GLY A 125 -26.31 -4.21 6.45
CA GLY A 125 -25.80 -5.40 7.13
C GLY A 125 -24.97 -5.12 8.38
N LYS A 126 -25.30 -5.80 9.47
CA LYS A 126 -24.68 -5.62 10.80
C LYS A 126 -23.14 -5.78 10.79
N LYS A 127 -22.61 -6.72 9.99
CA LYS A 127 -21.16 -6.96 9.88
C LYS A 127 -20.43 -5.80 9.21
N ALA A 128 -20.99 -5.24 8.13
CA ALA A 128 -20.41 -4.11 7.42
C ALA A 128 -20.41 -2.86 8.31
N ILE A 129 -21.51 -2.60 9.04
CA ILE A 129 -21.60 -1.51 10.01
C ILE A 129 -20.55 -1.67 11.12
N LYS A 130 -20.42 -2.87 11.71
CA LYS A 130 -19.40 -3.13 12.76
C LYS A 130 -17.98 -2.87 12.25
N ARG A 131 -17.65 -3.38 11.06
CA ARG A 131 -16.34 -3.17 10.42
C ARG A 131 -16.07 -1.70 10.15
N ASN A 132 -17.00 -0.99 9.52
CA ASN A 132 -16.83 0.42 9.19
C ASN A 132 -16.74 1.28 10.46
N LYS A 133 -17.47 0.93 11.53
CA LYS A 133 -17.31 1.58 12.84
C LYS A 133 -15.89 1.41 13.40
N ALA A 134 -15.31 0.22 13.31
CA ALA A 134 -13.94 -0.03 13.74
C ALA A 134 -12.92 0.76 12.90
N MET A 135 -13.09 0.80 11.58
CA MET A 135 -12.25 1.58 10.66
C MET A 135 -12.25 3.07 11.02
N LEU A 136 -13.44 3.65 11.25
CA LEU A 136 -13.58 5.05 11.61
C LEU A 136 -12.96 5.35 12.99
N GLN A 137 -13.13 4.45 13.97
CA GLN A 137 -12.50 4.60 15.28
C GLN A 137 -10.97 4.61 15.20
N ILE A 138 -10.38 3.79 14.32
CA ILE A 138 -8.92 3.78 14.12
C ILE A 138 -8.45 5.13 13.57
N ILE A 139 -9.18 5.73 12.62
CA ILE A 139 -8.85 7.06 12.10
C ILE A 139 -8.89 8.09 13.23
N GLU A 140 -9.94 8.08 14.06
CA GLU A 140 -10.08 9.01 15.19
C GLU A 140 -8.94 8.85 16.20
N ASN A 141 -8.63 7.61 16.59
CA ASN A 141 -7.57 7.30 17.56
C ASN A 141 -6.17 7.72 17.08
N HIS A 142 -5.96 7.79 15.76
CA HIS A 142 -4.68 8.11 15.14
C HIS A 142 -4.66 9.43 14.38
N ALA A 143 -5.65 10.29 14.58
CA ALA A 143 -5.84 11.48 13.77
C ALA A 143 -4.61 12.39 13.75
N GLU A 144 -3.98 12.61 14.91
CA GLU A 144 -2.78 13.46 14.99
C GLU A 144 -1.57 12.88 14.24
N HIS A 145 -1.38 11.56 14.31
CA HIS A 145 -0.31 10.90 13.57
C HIS A 145 -0.55 10.99 12.06
N ILE A 146 -1.78 10.71 11.62
CA ILE A 146 -2.20 10.82 10.22
C ILE A 146 -1.99 12.26 9.71
N ARG A 147 -2.44 13.26 10.48
CA ARG A 147 -2.23 14.68 10.14
C ARG A 147 -0.75 15.05 10.10
N SER A 148 0.08 14.48 10.98
CA SER A 148 1.53 14.66 10.92
C SER A 148 2.07 14.17 9.58
N LYS A 149 1.64 12.99 9.12
CA LYS A 149 2.05 12.46 7.82
C LYS A 149 1.59 13.30 6.64
N MET A 150 0.37 13.82 6.67
CA MET A 150 -0.12 14.79 5.68
C MET A 150 0.74 16.06 5.63
N ARG A 151 1.12 16.61 6.80
CA ARG A 151 2.00 17.79 6.89
C ARG A 151 3.41 17.49 6.37
N GLU A 152 3.96 16.32 6.71
CA GLU A 152 5.29 15.88 6.26
C GLU A 152 5.35 15.71 4.73
N SER A 153 4.29 15.20 4.10
CA SER A 153 4.22 15.05 2.65
C SER A 153 3.76 16.31 1.91
N GLY A 154 3.20 17.29 2.61
CA GLY A 154 2.58 18.47 2.00
C GLY A 154 1.30 18.17 1.21
N THR A 155 0.61 17.08 1.56
CA THR A 155 -0.65 16.65 0.93
C THR A 155 -1.81 16.71 1.91
N ASP A 156 -3.04 16.77 1.42
CA ASP A 156 -4.29 16.69 2.20
C ASP A 156 -4.76 15.23 2.40
N PHE A 157 -3.96 14.25 1.98
CA PHE A 157 -4.26 12.84 2.10
C PHE A 157 -3.03 11.99 2.47
N VAL A 158 -3.29 10.81 3.01
CA VAL A 158 -2.30 9.72 3.17
C VAL A 158 -2.85 8.46 2.53
N SER A 159 -1.99 7.71 1.84
CA SER A 159 -2.35 6.39 1.34
C SER A 159 -2.01 5.29 2.34
N ILE A 160 -2.90 4.31 2.39
CA ILE A 160 -2.89 3.24 3.38
C ILE A 160 -3.26 1.90 2.75
N GLU A 161 -2.94 0.81 3.45
CA GLU A 161 -3.66 -0.46 3.32
C GLU A 161 -4.66 -0.61 4.47
N TRP A 162 -5.91 -0.94 4.13
CA TRP A 162 -6.88 -1.47 5.08
C TRP A 162 -6.61 -2.95 5.30
N VAL A 163 -6.12 -3.27 6.49
CA VAL A 163 -5.67 -4.61 6.85
C VAL A 163 -6.83 -5.36 7.49
N GLY A 164 -7.28 -6.43 6.83
CA GLY A 164 -8.45 -7.21 7.25
C GLY A 164 -8.12 -8.50 7.99
N ALA A 165 -9.17 -9.15 8.53
CA ALA A 165 -9.09 -10.35 9.37
C ALA A 165 -8.20 -11.51 8.87
N LYS A 166 -7.97 -11.64 7.55
CA LYS A 166 -7.08 -12.67 6.99
C LYS A 166 -5.59 -12.40 7.32
N PHE A 167 -5.17 -11.13 7.28
CA PHE A 167 -3.83 -10.70 7.73
C PHE A 167 -3.77 -10.57 9.26
N ASN A 168 -4.91 -10.33 9.93
CA ASN A 168 -5.01 -10.18 11.39
C ASN A 168 -4.80 -11.48 12.20
N LYS A 169 -4.39 -12.59 11.57
CA LYS A 169 -3.81 -13.73 12.30
C LYS A 169 -2.39 -13.45 12.81
N THR A 170 -1.84 -12.29 12.43
CA THR A 170 -0.61 -11.72 12.99
C THR A 170 -0.87 -11.28 14.43
N PRO A 171 -0.01 -11.66 15.41
CA PRO A 171 -0.15 -11.23 16.80
C PRO A 171 -0.25 -9.70 16.91
N ASN A 172 -1.07 -9.23 17.87
CA ASN A 172 -1.31 -7.81 18.18
C ASN A 172 -2.09 -7.01 17.13
N VAL A 173 -2.61 -7.64 16.05
CA VAL A 173 -3.56 -6.97 15.16
C VAL A 173 -4.98 -7.14 15.74
N PRO A 174 -5.72 -6.05 16.01
CA PRO A 174 -7.08 -6.16 16.53
C PRO A 174 -7.97 -6.97 15.56
N GLU A 175 -8.87 -7.77 16.14
CA GLU A 175 -9.52 -8.90 15.46
C GLU A 175 -10.39 -8.54 14.23
N ASP A 176 -10.68 -7.26 13.97
CA ASP A 176 -11.58 -6.83 12.89
C ASP A 176 -10.89 -6.06 11.74
N VAL A 177 -10.13 -4.99 12.00
CA VAL A 177 -9.45 -4.15 10.98
C VAL A 177 -8.23 -3.43 11.59
N ALA A 178 -7.19 -3.15 10.79
CA ALA A 178 -6.10 -2.22 11.09
C ALA A 178 -5.76 -1.34 9.86
N ILE A 179 -4.87 -0.36 10.04
CA ILE A 179 -4.31 0.45 8.94
C ILE A 179 -2.79 0.33 8.89
N ALA A 180 -2.23 0.31 7.69
CA ALA A 180 -0.79 0.46 7.47
C ALA A 180 -0.55 1.62 6.51
N ILE A 181 0.19 2.64 6.93
CA ILE A 181 0.52 3.81 6.11
C ILE A 181 1.64 3.42 5.13
N HIS A 182 1.45 3.62 3.83
CA HIS A 182 2.42 3.14 2.82
C HIS A 182 3.81 3.77 2.98
N SER A 183 3.87 5.07 3.30
CA SER A 183 5.14 5.79 3.47
C SER A 183 6.01 5.25 4.62
N GLU A 184 5.43 4.46 5.52
CA GLU A 184 6.13 3.88 6.67
C GLU A 184 6.50 2.41 6.48
N GLN A 185 6.06 1.79 5.40
CA GLN A 185 6.35 0.38 5.10
C GLN A 185 7.75 0.20 4.51
N VAL A 186 8.70 1.11 4.78
CA VAL A 186 10.04 1.09 4.18
C VAL A 186 10.76 -0.22 4.52
N CYS A 187 11.25 -0.90 3.49
CA CYS A 187 12.08 -2.09 3.63
C CYS A 187 13.55 -1.66 3.55
N SER A 188 14.26 -1.76 4.67
CA SER A 188 15.68 -1.41 4.80
C SER A 188 16.63 -2.60 4.73
N ASP A 189 16.10 -3.81 4.51
CA ASP A 189 16.88 -5.03 4.53
C ASP A 189 17.82 -5.11 3.33
N ALA A 190 19.07 -5.49 3.58
CA ALA A 190 20.04 -5.75 2.53
C ALA A 190 19.69 -7.07 1.83
N MET A 191 19.26 -6.98 0.58
CA MET A 191 18.92 -8.14 -0.25
C MET A 191 19.53 -8.04 -1.63
N GLU A 192 19.81 -9.19 -2.24
CA GLU A 192 20.28 -9.24 -3.61
C GLU A 192 19.14 -8.86 -4.57
N ARG A 193 19.39 -7.83 -5.39
CA ARG A 193 18.39 -7.24 -6.30
C ARG A 193 18.29 -7.94 -7.65
N THR A 194 18.11 -9.26 -7.61
CA THR A 194 17.93 -10.14 -8.77
C THR A 194 16.64 -10.95 -8.63
N TYR A 195 16.19 -11.64 -9.69
CA TYR A 195 15.05 -12.57 -9.57
C TYR A 195 15.30 -13.63 -8.48
N GLY A 196 16.48 -14.25 -8.51
CA GLY A 196 16.89 -15.26 -7.52
C GLY A 196 16.91 -14.71 -6.10
N GLY A 197 17.58 -13.57 -5.90
CA GLY A 197 17.68 -12.93 -4.58
C GLY A 197 16.33 -12.49 -4.01
N MET A 198 15.45 -11.93 -4.84
CA MET A 198 14.10 -11.51 -4.42
C MET A 198 13.21 -12.70 -4.10
N ARG A 199 13.32 -13.78 -4.88
CA ARG A 199 12.62 -15.03 -4.62
C ARG A 199 13.09 -15.63 -3.30
N GLU A 200 14.39 -15.77 -3.07
CA GLU A 200 14.93 -16.29 -1.82
C GLU A 200 14.50 -15.43 -0.62
N TYR A 201 14.71 -14.12 -0.69
CA TYR A 201 14.30 -13.19 0.36
C TYR A 201 12.80 -13.32 0.70
N LEU A 202 11.92 -13.31 -0.29
CA LEU A 202 10.47 -13.38 -0.04
C LEU A 202 9.99 -14.76 0.43
N LEU A 203 10.70 -15.83 0.11
CA LEU A 203 10.41 -17.18 0.59
C LEU A 203 10.91 -17.39 2.02
N GLU A 204 11.98 -16.71 2.42
CA GLU A 204 12.63 -16.85 3.73
C GLU A 204 12.26 -15.74 4.72
N ALA A 205 11.61 -14.67 4.25
CA ALA A 205 11.22 -13.53 5.07
C ALA A 205 10.39 -13.97 6.28
N GLU A 206 10.90 -13.66 7.47
CA GLU A 206 10.20 -13.96 8.73
C GLU A 206 9.05 -12.97 9.00
N GLN A 207 9.06 -11.82 8.34
CA GLN A 207 8.02 -10.80 8.48
C GLN A 207 6.79 -11.10 7.60
N PRO A 208 5.58 -10.83 8.10
CA PRO A 208 4.35 -11.03 7.32
C PRO A 208 4.29 -10.01 6.18
N SER A 209 4.59 -10.45 4.96
CA SER A 209 4.50 -9.64 3.74
C SER A 209 3.87 -10.44 2.60
N GLU A 210 2.92 -9.84 1.87
CA GLU A 210 2.43 -10.37 0.59
C GLU A 210 3.49 -10.23 -0.52
N GLY A 211 4.49 -9.37 -0.31
CA GLY A 211 5.60 -9.17 -1.24
C GLY A 211 6.29 -7.82 -1.07
N LEU A 212 6.63 -7.16 -2.17
CA LEU A 212 7.30 -5.85 -2.14
C LEU A 212 6.60 -4.87 -3.07
N ILE A 213 6.64 -3.60 -2.68
CA ILE A 213 6.38 -2.46 -3.55
C ILE A 213 7.73 -1.77 -3.80
N ILE A 214 7.97 -1.38 -5.05
CA ILE A 214 9.21 -0.71 -5.46
C ILE A 214 8.84 0.62 -6.08
N PHE A 215 9.39 1.72 -5.57
CA PHE A 215 9.24 3.05 -6.15
C PHE A 215 10.51 3.45 -6.91
N HIS A 216 10.36 3.85 -8.17
CA HIS A 216 11.45 4.36 -9.00
C HIS A 216 10.91 5.39 -9.98
N VAL A 217 11.55 6.57 -10.04
CA VAL A 217 11.29 7.67 -11.00
C VAL A 217 9.78 7.94 -11.20
N GLY A 218 9.06 8.19 -10.10
CA GLY A 218 7.64 8.54 -10.21
C GLY A 218 6.74 7.37 -10.61
N LYS A 219 7.12 6.11 -10.35
CA LYS A 219 6.28 4.95 -10.63
C LYS A 219 6.41 3.89 -9.55
N TYR A 220 5.28 3.25 -9.21
CA TYR A 220 5.26 2.14 -8.27
C TYR A 220 5.06 0.80 -8.99
N TRP A 221 5.89 -0.16 -8.60
CA TRP A 221 5.89 -1.53 -9.07
C TRP A 221 5.60 -2.47 -7.92
N LYS A 222 5.17 -3.70 -8.21
CA LYS A 222 4.93 -4.71 -7.19
C LYS A 222 5.49 -6.09 -7.54
N LEU A 223 5.92 -6.77 -6.48
CA LEU A 223 6.24 -8.18 -6.42
C LEU A 223 5.27 -8.84 -5.44
N ARG A 224 4.72 -10.00 -5.78
CA ARG A 224 3.92 -10.83 -4.86
C ARG A 224 4.61 -12.16 -4.62
N SER A 225 4.77 -12.54 -3.35
CA SER A 225 5.47 -13.76 -2.94
C SER A 225 4.80 -15.02 -3.51
N GLU A 226 3.46 -15.06 -3.54
CA GLU A 226 2.68 -16.19 -4.07
C GLU A 226 2.93 -16.47 -5.57
N CYS A 227 3.48 -15.50 -6.31
CA CYS A 227 3.82 -15.64 -7.71
C CYS A 227 5.19 -16.30 -7.95
N PHE A 228 6.03 -16.44 -6.93
CA PHE A 228 7.30 -17.18 -7.01
C PHE A 228 7.15 -18.67 -6.67
N ASP A 229 6.30 -19.01 -5.70
CA ASP A 229 5.92 -20.39 -5.38
C ASP A 229 4.54 -20.41 -4.70
N ARG A 230 3.61 -21.22 -5.19
CA ARG A 230 2.26 -21.35 -4.61
C ARG A 230 2.23 -22.03 -3.25
N LYS A 231 3.27 -22.79 -2.91
CA LYS A 231 3.43 -23.34 -1.55
C LYS A 231 3.79 -22.25 -0.54
N CYS A 232 4.24 -21.09 -1.01
CA CYS A 232 4.45 -19.90 -0.20
C CYS A 232 3.12 -19.17 0.08
N SER A 233 2.06 -19.92 0.40
CA SER A 233 0.84 -19.36 0.95
C SER A 233 1.13 -18.89 2.37
N PHE A 234 1.36 -17.60 2.55
CA PHE A 234 1.48 -16.88 3.83
C PHE A 234 1.88 -17.75 5.03
N ILE A 235 3.17 -18.06 5.18
CA ILE A 235 3.69 -18.60 6.45
C ILE A 235 3.86 -17.40 7.38
N THR A 236 2.77 -16.99 8.03
CA THR A 236 2.84 -16.07 9.16
C THR A 236 3.53 -16.81 10.30
N ASN A 237 4.84 -16.60 10.48
CA ASN A 237 5.48 -17.01 11.71
C ASN A 237 4.90 -16.15 12.84
N LYS A 238 4.03 -16.75 13.65
CA LYS A 238 3.36 -16.10 14.79
C LYS A 238 4.35 -15.52 15.82
N ALA A 239 5.65 -15.85 15.76
CA ALA A 239 6.65 -15.34 16.69
C ALA A 239 7.53 -14.21 16.13
N ALA A 240 7.54 -13.97 14.81
CA ALA A 240 8.55 -13.12 14.15
C ALA A 240 8.01 -11.80 13.56
N ALA A 241 6.69 -11.59 13.59
CA ALA A 241 6.11 -10.35 13.09
C ALA A 241 6.40 -9.17 14.03
N ARG A 242 7.43 -8.37 13.70
CA ARG A 242 7.47 -6.96 14.08
C ARG A 242 6.87 -6.17 12.91
N PRO A 243 5.65 -5.64 13.03
CA PRO A 243 5.07 -4.93 11.92
C PRO A 243 5.58 -3.48 11.88
N PRO A 244 5.81 -2.90 10.68
CA PRO A 244 5.85 -1.44 10.48
C PRO A 244 4.43 -0.82 10.50
N VAL A 245 3.50 -1.46 11.22
CA VAL A 245 2.07 -1.14 11.20
C VAL A 245 1.76 -0.35 12.46
N PHE A 246 0.96 0.72 12.34
CA PHE A 246 0.22 1.25 13.49
C PHE A 246 -0.80 0.20 13.91
N LEU A 247 -0.33 -0.74 14.73
CA LEU A 247 -1.18 -1.59 15.53
C LEU A 247 -1.28 -0.92 16.88
N ALA A 248 -2.11 0.12 16.98
CA ALA A 248 -2.52 0.47 18.31
C ALA A 248 -3.49 -0.61 18.80
N PRO A 249 -3.23 -1.24 19.95
CA PRO A 249 -4.33 -1.80 20.70
C PRO A 249 -5.33 -0.67 20.97
N ILE A 250 -6.62 -0.99 20.88
CA ILE A 250 -7.64 -0.18 21.56
C ILE A 250 -7.26 -0.25 23.03
N ASP A 251 -6.79 0.84 23.62
CA ASP A 251 -6.60 0.93 25.06
C ASP A 251 -7.93 0.55 25.72
N GLN A 252 -7.93 -0.59 26.43
CA GLN A 252 -8.97 -0.93 27.37
C GLN A 252 -8.63 -0.23 28.69
N SER A 253 -8.98 1.04 28.79
CA SER A 253 -9.03 1.77 30.07
C SER A 253 -10.31 2.59 30.17
#